data_AF-A0A8T2P9B3-F1
#
_entry.id   AF-A0A8T2P9B3-F1
#
_cell.length_a   1.000
_cell.length_b   1.000
_cell.length_c   1.000
_cell.angle_alpha   90.00
_cell.angle_beta   90.00
_cell.angle_gamma   90.00
#
_symmetry.space_group_name_H-M   'P 1'
#
loop_
_entity.id
_entity.type
_entity.pdbx_description
1 polymer ?
#
loop_
_entity_poly.entity_id
_entity_poly.type
_entity_poly.pdbx_seq_one_letter_code
_entity_poly.pdbx_strand_id
1 'polypeptide(L)'
;MERAFQTALWLLRPEVVFILGDIFDEGKWSSAEDWEDDVRRFQQIFRHPSDTELIVLVGNHDIGFHYEMNWDKLRRFEKVFNASSARIITKKGVNFLLVNSVAMHGDGCPICQAVENELFQLSEALNCSMQVHIIIIIIVMKKYKHMQRNTHNCKQCFKSTQTKAMGC
;
A
#
# COMPACT_ATOMS: atom_id res chain seq x y z
N MET A 1 -12.13 2.48 18.18
CA MET A 1 -12.39 2.12 16.77
C MET A 1 -13.50 1.09 16.60
N GLU A 2 -13.57 0.01 17.40
CA GLU A 2 -14.51 -1.11 17.17
C GLU A 2 -15.97 -0.67 16.91
N ARG A 3 -16.58 0.09 17.83
CA ARG A 3 -17.98 0.52 17.68
C ARG A 3 -18.24 1.25 16.37
N ALA A 4 -17.35 2.16 15.98
CA ALA A 4 -17.50 2.92 14.74
C ALA A 4 -17.38 2.00 13.51
N PHE A 5 -16.40 1.09 13.50
CA PHE A 5 -16.21 0.14 12.40
C PHE A 5 -17.39 -0.82 12.27
N GLN A 6 -17.84 -1.43 13.37
CA GLN A 6 -18.99 -2.34 13.39
C GLN A 6 -20.28 -1.62 12.96
N THR A 7 -20.46 -0.35 13.36
CA THR A 7 -21.61 0.46 12.92
C THR A 7 -21.55 0.74 11.41
N ALA A 8 -20.38 1.07 10.88
CA ALA A 8 -20.19 1.30 9.45
C ALA A 8 -20.45 0.02 8.63
N LEU A 9 -19.97 -1.15 9.09
CA LEU A 9 -20.27 -2.43 8.46
C LEU A 9 -21.78 -2.71 8.43
N TRP A 10 -22.46 -2.51 9.56
CA TRP A 10 -23.90 -2.76 9.66
C TRP A 10 -24.73 -1.83 8.76
N LEU A 11 -24.42 -0.53 8.75
CA LEU A 11 -25.15 0.47 7.97
C LEU A 11 -24.86 0.37 6.46
N LEU A 12 -23.59 0.29 6.09
CA LEU A 12 -23.15 0.43 4.70
C LEU A 12 -23.07 -0.91 3.97
N ARG A 13 -22.92 -2.03 4.70
CA ARG A 13 -22.73 -3.39 4.16
C ARG A 13 -21.74 -3.43 2.99
N PRO A 14 -20.49 -2.95 3.19
CA PRO A 14 -19.52 -2.86 2.12
C PRO A 14 -19.03 -4.24 1.70
N GLU A 15 -18.74 -4.41 0.41
CA GLU A 15 -18.06 -5.62 -0.10
C GLU A 15 -16.55 -5.60 0.17
N VAL A 16 -15.97 -4.40 0.23
CA VAL A 16 -14.52 -4.21 0.43
C VAL A 16 -14.30 -3.01 1.34
N VAL A 17 -13.37 -3.14 2.31
CA VAL A 17 -12.89 -2.04 3.15
C VAL A 17 -11.38 -1.94 3.04
N PHE A 18 -10.89 -0.72 2.81
CA PHE A 18 -9.46 -0.40 2.81
C PHE A 18 -9.07 0.32 4.10
N ILE A 19 -8.04 -0.17 4.80
CA ILE A 19 -7.37 0.56 5.89
C ILE A 19 -6.00 1.02 5.39
N LEU A 20 -5.75 2.33 5.46
CA LEU A 20 -4.64 2.99 4.77
C LEU A 20 -3.42 3.24 5.68
N GLY A 21 -2.96 2.21 6.40
CA GLY A 21 -1.78 2.29 7.27
C GLY A 21 -2.07 2.79 8.68
N ASP A 22 -0.99 2.81 9.48
CA ASP A 22 -0.95 3.22 10.89
C ASP A 22 -2.00 2.46 11.71
N ILE A 23 -1.91 1.13 11.60
CA ILE A 23 -2.77 0.19 12.31
C ILE A 23 -2.40 0.14 13.78
N PHE A 24 -1.08 0.13 14.04
CA PHE A 24 -0.49 0.09 15.36
C PHE A 24 0.15 1.42 15.67
N ASP A 25 0.13 1.85 16.93
CA ASP A 25 0.77 3.10 17.36
C ASP A 25 2.31 2.91 17.46
N GLU A 26 2.71 1.77 18.03
CA GLU A 26 4.11 1.45 18.31
C GLU A 26 4.62 0.22 17.59
N GLY A 27 3.96 -0.20 16.50
CA GLY A 27 4.37 -1.34 15.67
C GLY A 27 5.87 -1.32 15.41
N LYS A 28 6.43 -0.18 14.99
CA LYS A 28 7.86 0.06 14.75
C LYS A 28 8.83 -0.26 15.93
N TRP A 29 8.34 -0.28 17.17
CA TRP A 29 9.10 -0.58 18.39
C TRP A 29 8.61 -1.84 19.13
N SER A 30 7.46 -2.40 18.76
CA SER A 30 6.84 -3.52 19.47
C SER A 30 7.78 -4.71 19.59
N SER A 31 7.85 -5.27 20.81
CA SER A 31 8.38 -6.61 21.03
C SER A 31 7.52 -7.65 20.29
N ALA A 32 7.97 -8.90 20.24
CA ALA A 32 7.19 -9.97 19.61
C ALA A 32 5.85 -10.20 20.33
N GLU A 33 5.84 -10.11 21.67
CA GLU A 33 4.63 -10.27 22.48
C GLU A 33 3.66 -9.09 22.27
N ASP A 34 4.16 -7.85 22.37
CA ASP A 34 3.32 -6.65 22.13
C ASP A 34 2.73 -6.66 20.71
N TRP A 35 3.50 -7.12 19.72
CA TRP A 35 3.02 -7.26 18.35
C TRP A 35 1.87 -8.26 18.25
N GLU A 36 1.99 -9.44 18.87
CA GLU A 36 0.92 -10.44 18.86
C GLU A 36 -0.34 -9.92 19.56
N ASP A 37 -0.19 -9.20 20.66
CA ASP A 37 -1.28 -8.56 21.41
C ASP A 37 -2.01 -7.51 20.56
N ASP A 38 -1.26 -6.66 19.87
CA ASP A 38 -1.79 -5.67 18.96
C ASP A 38 -2.51 -6.31 17.77
N VAL A 39 -1.97 -7.39 17.20
CA VAL A 39 -2.62 -8.15 16.12
C VAL A 39 -3.94 -8.77 16.61
N ARG A 40 -3.97 -9.37 17.82
CA ARG A 40 -5.22 -9.91 18.39
C ARG A 40 -6.26 -8.81 18.59
N ARG A 41 -5.85 -7.65 19.09
CA ARG A 41 -6.72 -6.48 19.28
C ARG A 41 -7.25 -5.96 17.94
N PHE A 42 -6.41 -5.89 16.91
CA PHE A 42 -6.82 -5.53 15.55
C PHE A 42 -7.93 -6.47 15.04
N GLN A 43 -7.72 -7.79 15.15
CA GLN A 43 -8.68 -8.79 14.69
C GLN A 43 -10.03 -8.67 15.40
N GLN A 44 -10.03 -8.31 16.70
CA GLN A 44 -11.26 -8.06 17.46
C GLN A 44 -11.99 -6.80 16.97
N ILE A 45 -11.26 -5.68 16.84
CA ILE A 45 -11.82 -4.38 16.44
C ILE A 45 -12.42 -4.46 15.04
N PHE A 46 -11.69 -5.06 14.10
CA PHE A 46 -12.00 -5.09 12.68
C PHE A 46 -12.62 -6.42 12.22
N ARG A 47 -13.22 -7.19 13.14
CA ARG A 47 -14.00 -8.38 12.78
C ARG A 47 -15.09 -8.03 11.77
N HIS A 48 -15.26 -8.88 10.77
CA HIS A 48 -16.19 -8.66 9.66
C HIS A 48 -16.73 -10.01 9.16
N PRO A 49 -17.90 -10.03 8.49
CA PRO A 49 -18.41 -11.25 7.87
C PRO A 49 -17.55 -11.66 6.66
N SER A 50 -17.60 -12.93 6.27
CA SER A 50 -16.74 -13.50 5.22
C SER A 50 -16.97 -12.96 3.81
N ASP A 51 -18.09 -12.28 3.58
CA ASP A 51 -18.43 -11.62 2.30
C ASP A 51 -17.90 -10.18 2.20
N THR A 52 -17.34 -9.64 3.30
CA THR A 52 -16.61 -8.36 3.32
C THR A 52 -15.12 -8.63 3.25
N GLU A 53 -14.42 -8.05 2.28
CA GLU A 53 -12.96 -8.15 2.22
C GLU A 53 -12.29 -6.97 2.91
N LEU A 54 -11.36 -7.26 3.83
CA LEU A 54 -10.56 -6.24 4.49
C LEU A 54 -9.15 -6.19 3.89
N ILE A 55 -8.78 -5.06 3.30
CA ILE A 55 -7.46 -4.82 2.71
C ILE A 55 -6.74 -3.76 3.52
N VAL A 56 -5.54 -4.13 3.99
CA VAL A 56 -4.74 -3.28 4.87
C VAL A 56 -3.44 -2.90 4.17
N LEU A 57 -3.12 -1.61 4.18
CA LEU A 57 -1.85 -1.06 3.73
C LEU A 57 -1.00 -0.73 4.94
N VAL A 58 0.31 -0.68 4.73
CA VAL A 58 1.29 -0.38 5.77
C VAL A 58 1.48 1.14 5.93
N GLY A 59 1.64 1.60 7.17
CA GLY A 59 2.00 2.97 7.54
C GLY A 59 3.32 3.05 8.31
N ASN A 60 3.75 4.27 8.62
CA ASN A 60 5.03 4.50 9.30
C ASN A 60 4.99 4.13 10.79
N HIS A 61 3.84 4.13 11.45
CA HIS A 61 3.75 3.64 12.82
C HIS A 61 3.87 2.10 12.89
N ASP A 62 3.52 1.40 11.81
CA ASP A 62 3.58 -0.06 11.73
C ASP A 62 5.01 -0.59 11.56
N ILE A 63 5.80 0.06 10.69
CA ILE A 63 7.14 -0.42 10.29
C ILE A 63 8.28 0.58 10.51
N GLY A 64 7.98 1.81 10.95
CA GLY A 64 8.95 2.89 11.13
C GLY A 64 8.93 3.88 9.97
N PHE A 65 9.52 5.07 10.17
CA PHE A 65 9.81 5.95 9.05
C PHE A 65 10.90 5.33 8.15
N HIS A 66 11.15 5.95 7.00
CA HIS A 66 12.13 5.50 5.99
C HIS A 66 13.44 4.95 6.59
N TYR A 67 14.08 5.69 7.49
CA TYR A 67 15.36 5.28 8.10
C TYR A 67 15.24 4.23 9.23
N GLU A 68 14.03 3.95 9.71
CA GLU A 68 13.76 2.97 10.77
C GLU A 68 13.15 1.67 10.22
N MET A 69 12.67 1.70 8.98
CA MET A 69 12.10 0.58 8.26
C MET A 69 13.16 -0.48 8.00
N ASN A 70 12.80 -1.75 8.22
CA ASN A 70 13.65 -2.88 7.90
C ASN A 70 12.81 -4.07 7.43
N TRP A 71 13.50 -5.10 6.89
CA TRP A 71 12.85 -6.29 6.34
C TRP A 71 12.06 -7.08 7.37
N ASP A 72 12.47 -7.13 8.63
CA ASP A 72 11.78 -7.91 9.65
C ASP A 72 10.43 -7.28 10.02
N LYS A 73 10.42 -5.95 10.21
CA LYS A 73 9.20 -5.17 10.47
C LYS A 73 8.23 -5.26 9.30
N LEU A 74 8.74 -5.15 8.07
CA LEU A 74 7.94 -5.26 6.86
C LEU A 74 7.36 -6.67 6.70
N ARG A 75 8.19 -7.72 6.81
CA ARG A 75 7.76 -9.12 6.62
C ARG A 75 6.73 -9.55 7.65
N ARG A 76 6.89 -9.18 8.93
CA ARG A 76 5.87 -9.54 9.95
C ARG A 76 4.54 -8.85 9.67
N PHE A 77 4.56 -7.61 9.18
CA PHE A 77 3.36 -6.89 8.77
C PHE A 77 2.69 -7.58 7.56
N GLU A 78 3.45 -7.79 6.48
CA GLU A 78 2.98 -8.44 5.26
C GLU A 78 2.39 -9.83 5.53
N LYS A 79 3.01 -10.60 6.44
CA LYS A 79 2.53 -11.92 6.86
C LYS A 79 1.16 -11.85 7.55
N VAL A 80 0.94 -10.91 8.46
CA VAL A 80 -0.33 -10.81 9.21
C VAL A 80 -1.46 -10.35 8.30
N PHE A 81 -1.20 -9.40 7.40
CA PHE A 81 -2.23 -8.73 6.61
C PHE A 81 -2.35 -9.25 5.18
N ASN A 82 -1.57 -10.27 4.79
CA ASN A 82 -1.44 -10.73 3.41
C ASN A 82 -1.25 -9.54 2.43
N ALA A 83 -0.32 -8.66 2.82
CA ALA A 83 0.00 -7.44 2.12
C ALA A 83 1.30 -7.60 1.34
N SER A 84 1.52 -6.70 0.38
CA SER A 84 2.80 -6.53 -0.31
C SER A 84 3.11 -5.04 -0.41
N SER A 85 4.39 -4.73 -0.63
CA SER A 85 4.85 -3.35 -0.71
C SER A 85 4.43 -2.63 -2.00
N ALA A 86 4.18 -3.34 -3.09
CA ALA A 86 3.34 -2.86 -4.19
C ALA A 86 2.47 -4.01 -4.73
N ARG A 87 1.22 -3.73 -5.12
CA ARG A 87 0.39 -4.69 -5.88
C ARG A 87 -0.80 -4.02 -6.52
N ILE A 88 -1.32 -4.65 -7.58
CA ILE A 88 -2.62 -4.33 -8.13
C ILE A 88 -3.63 -5.35 -7.65
N ILE A 89 -4.78 -4.88 -7.21
CA ILE A 89 -5.97 -5.72 -7.04
C ILE A 89 -7.09 -5.20 -7.94
N THR A 90 -7.92 -6.10 -8.44
CA THR A 90 -9.08 -5.74 -9.27
C THR A 90 -10.36 -6.06 -8.53
N LYS A 91 -11.24 -5.07 -8.35
CA LYS A 91 -12.58 -5.25 -7.78
C LYS A 91 -13.59 -4.66 -8.75
N LYS A 92 -14.53 -5.48 -9.24
CA LYS A 92 -15.57 -5.07 -10.19
C LYS A 92 -15.04 -4.29 -11.40
N GLY A 93 -13.92 -4.73 -11.97
CA GLY A 93 -13.29 -4.08 -13.12
C GLY A 93 -12.51 -2.80 -12.81
N VAL A 94 -12.44 -2.37 -11.55
CA VAL A 94 -11.59 -1.26 -11.11
C VAL A 94 -10.29 -1.80 -10.55
N ASN A 95 -9.17 -1.34 -11.10
CA ASN A 95 -7.83 -1.66 -10.61
C ASN A 95 -7.42 -0.68 -9.51
N PHE A 96 -7.00 -1.21 -8.37
CA PHE A 96 -6.42 -0.46 -7.26
C PHE A 96 -4.94 -0.80 -7.16
N LEU A 97 -4.08 0.22 -7.34
CA LEU A 97 -2.66 0.12 -7.06
C LEU A 97 -2.42 0.45 -5.59
N LEU A 98 -1.96 -0.54 -4.83
CA LEU A 98 -1.62 -0.42 -3.42
C LEU A 98 -0.11 -0.30 -3.29
N VAL A 99 0.38 0.68 -2.53
CA VAL A 99 1.81 0.99 -2.43
C VAL A 99 2.18 1.32 -0.98
N ASN A 100 3.26 0.70 -0.49
CA ASN A 100 3.95 1.09 0.71
C ASN A 100 4.64 2.44 0.49
N SER A 101 3.97 3.51 0.92
CA SER A 101 4.49 4.87 0.71
C SER A 101 5.73 5.20 1.55
N VAL A 102 6.03 4.44 2.62
CA VAL A 102 7.25 4.60 3.41
C VAL A 102 8.49 4.24 2.59
N ALA A 103 8.36 3.31 1.65
CA ALA A 103 9.42 2.88 0.74
C ALA A 103 9.59 3.79 -0.49
N MET A 104 8.89 4.93 -0.56
CA MET A 104 8.94 5.86 -1.71
C MET A 104 9.83 7.09 -1.45
N HIS A 105 10.87 6.96 -0.62
CA HIS A 105 11.77 8.06 -0.29
C HIS A 105 12.67 8.48 -1.47
N GLY A 106 13.07 7.53 -2.33
CA GLY A 106 13.84 7.79 -3.55
C GLY A 106 15.34 7.97 -3.36
N ASP A 107 15.92 7.42 -2.28
CA ASP A 107 17.37 7.40 -2.04
C ASP A 107 18.06 6.08 -2.44
N GLY A 108 17.31 5.15 -3.03
CA GLY A 108 17.83 3.85 -3.45
C GLY A 108 18.07 2.86 -2.31
N CYS A 109 17.42 3.04 -1.16
CA CYS A 109 17.45 2.03 -0.09
C CYS A 109 17.01 0.64 -0.62
N PRO A 110 17.49 -0.50 -0.07
CA PRO A 110 17.18 -1.82 -0.62
C PRO A 110 15.67 -2.13 -0.71
N ILE A 111 14.89 -1.70 0.29
CA ILE A 111 13.42 -1.86 0.28
C ILE A 111 12.81 -0.93 -0.78
N CYS A 112 13.26 0.32 -0.84
CA CYS A 112 12.80 1.32 -1.81
C CYS A 112 12.99 0.84 -3.24
N GLN A 113 14.19 0.35 -3.55
CA GLN A 113 14.52 -0.18 -4.86
C GLN A 113 13.69 -1.42 -5.21
N ALA A 114 13.39 -2.29 -4.23
CA ALA A 114 12.49 -3.43 -4.45
C ALA A 114 11.06 -2.96 -4.82
N VAL A 115 10.53 -1.95 -4.12
CA VAL A 115 9.21 -1.37 -4.42
C VAL A 115 9.20 -0.67 -5.77
N GLU A 116 10.22 0.13 -6.08
CA GLU A 116 10.35 0.80 -7.38
C GLU A 116 10.41 -0.21 -8.54
N ASN A 117 11.16 -1.31 -8.37
CA ASN A 117 11.23 -2.38 -9.36
C ASN A 117 9.87 -3.08 -9.55
N GLU A 118 9.14 -3.34 -8.46
CA GLU A 118 7.80 -3.92 -8.52
C GLU A 118 6.81 -2.99 -9.23
N LEU A 119 6.85 -1.69 -8.91
CA LEU A 119 6.05 -0.67 -9.60
C LEU A 119 6.39 -0.58 -11.09
N PHE A 120 7.66 -0.71 -11.46
CA PHE A 120 8.08 -0.75 -12.86
C PHE A 120 7.50 -1.97 -13.59
N GLN A 121 7.59 -3.16 -13.00
CA GLN A 121 7.01 -4.38 -13.57
C GLN A 121 5.47 -4.28 -13.71
N LEU A 122 4.79 -3.72 -12.70
CA LEU A 122 3.34 -3.48 -12.75
C LEU A 122 2.98 -2.47 -13.85
N SER A 123 3.80 -1.45 -14.05
CA SER A 123 3.64 -0.49 -15.15
C SER A 123 3.76 -1.16 -16.51
N GLU A 124 4.75 -2.03 -16.71
CA GLU A 124 4.91 -2.78 -17.97
C GLU A 124 3.72 -3.71 -18.23
N ALA A 125 3.27 -4.45 -17.21
CA ALA A 125 2.11 -5.32 -17.31
C ALA A 125 0.82 -4.56 -17.64
N LEU A 126 0.58 -3.41 -16.99
CA LEU A 126 -0.56 -2.55 -17.28
C LEU A 126 -0.50 -1.98 -18.69
N ASN A 127 0.68 -1.60 -19.17
CA ASN A 127 0.85 -1.09 -20.53
C ASN A 127 0.55 -2.17 -21.60
N CYS A 128 0.94 -3.44 -21.36
CA CYS A 128 0.50 -4.54 -22.24
C CYS A 128 -1.02 -4.79 -22.13
N SER A 129 -1.65 -4.55 -20.98
CA SER A 129 -3.11 -4.69 -20.80
C SER A 129 -3.93 -3.55 -21.41
N MET A 130 -3.36 -2.36 -21.60
CA MET A 130 -4.03 -1.17 -22.14
C MET A 130 -4.45 -1.28 -23.61
N GLN A 131 -4.12 -2.38 -24.30
CA GLN A 131 -4.77 -2.73 -25.57
C GLN A 131 -6.25 -3.11 -25.39
N VAL A 132 -6.74 -3.22 -24.16
CA VAL A 132 -8.16 -3.37 -23.81
C VAL A 132 -8.52 -2.29 -22.78
N HIS A 133 -9.57 -1.50 -23.04
CA HIS A 133 -9.98 -0.33 -22.26
C HIS A 133 -10.09 -0.59 -20.74
N ILE A 134 -9.16 -0.05 -19.94
CA ILE A 134 -9.26 -0.02 -18.47
C ILE A 134 -9.13 1.42 -17.96
N ILE A 135 -10.07 1.84 -17.11
CA ILE A 135 -10.01 3.10 -16.36
C ILE A 135 -9.19 2.86 -15.09
N ILE A 136 -7.98 3.43 -15.02
CA ILE A 136 -7.17 3.41 -13.80
C ILE A 136 -7.53 4.64 -12.96
N ILE A 137 -8.17 4.44 -11.80
CA ILE A 137 -8.35 5.50 -10.80
C ILE A 137 -7.13 5.48 -9.89
N ILE A 138 -6.12 6.31 -10.18
CA ILE A 138 -5.03 6.55 -9.24
C ILE A 138 -5.54 7.52 -8.17
N ILE A 139 -5.92 7.01 -7.00
CA ILE A 139 -6.16 7.85 -5.82
C ILE A 139 -4.79 8.24 -5.26
N VAL A 140 -4.20 9.30 -5.82
CA VAL A 140 -3.12 9.99 -5.12
C VAL A 140 -3.77 10.80 -4.00
N MET A 141 -3.69 10.30 -2.76
CA MET A 141 -3.93 11.13 -1.59
C MET A 141 -2.85 12.21 -1.57
N LYS A 142 -3.13 13.35 -2.23
CA LYS A 142 -2.30 14.55 -2.14
C LYS A 142 -2.26 14.96 -0.66
N LYS A 143 -1.17 14.61 0.03
CA LYS A 143 -0.86 15.22 1.32
C LYS A 143 -0.77 16.73 1.09
N TYR A 144 -1.60 17.49 1.80
CA TYR A 144 -1.62 18.94 1.72
C TYR A 144 -0.24 19.50 2.10
N LYS A 145 0.48 19.97 1.07
CA LYS A 145 1.41 21.11 1.03
C LYS A 145 2.48 21.24 2.13
N HIS A 146 3.57 20.46 2.03
CA HIS A 146 4.93 20.99 2.27
C HIS A 146 6.05 20.15 1.63
N MET A 147 5.91 19.77 0.36
CA MET A 147 7.02 19.26 -0.44
C MET A 147 7.19 20.15 -1.67
N GLN A 148 7.57 21.41 -1.45
CA GLN A 148 8.18 22.23 -2.48
C GLN A 148 9.69 22.19 -2.28
N ARG A 149 10.36 21.32 -3.03
CA ARG A 149 11.59 21.62 -3.76
C ARG A 149 11.84 20.49 -4.76
N ASN A 150 12.01 20.89 -6.01
CA ASN A 150 12.40 20.09 -7.18
C ASN A 150 11.34 19.23 -7.89
N THR A 151 10.23 19.87 -8.28
CA THR A 151 9.37 19.41 -9.39
C THR A 151 10.02 19.53 -10.79
N HIS A 152 11.33 19.79 -10.89
CA HIS A 152 12.02 19.88 -12.19
C HIS A 152 12.49 18.53 -12.75
N ASN A 153 12.52 17.44 -11.96
CA ASN A 153 12.98 16.13 -12.46
C ASN A 153 11.86 15.07 -12.63
N CYS A 154 10.66 15.29 -12.12
CA CYS A 154 9.56 14.32 -12.27
C CYS A 154 8.90 14.36 -13.67
N LYS A 155 9.22 15.35 -14.51
CA LYS A 155 8.88 15.33 -15.96
C LYS A 155 9.82 14.44 -16.78
N GLN A 156 10.91 13.97 -16.20
CA GLN A 156 11.89 13.10 -16.86
C GLN A 156 11.75 11.62 -16.50
N CYS A 157 11.14 11.27 -15.36
CA CYS A 157 10.88 9.86 -14.99
C CYS A 157 9.95 9.13 -15.97
N PHE A 158 9.16 9.84 -16.80
CA PHE A 158 8.30 9.25 -17.82
C PHE A 158 8.78 9.49 -19.27
N LYS A 159 9.92 10.16 -19.48
CA LYS A 159 10.36 10.59 -20.82
C LYS A 159 11.65 9.94 -21.33
N SER A 160 12.23 8.96 -20.64
CA SER A 160 13.50 8.33 -21.08
C SER A 160 13.44 6.83 -21.36
N THR A 161 12.26 6.25 -21.58
CA THR A 161 12.12 4.88 -22.09
C THR A 161 10.99 4.78 -23.13
N GLN A 162 11.10 5.57 -24.20
CA GLN A 162 10.29 5.38 -25.41
C GLN A 162 10.96 4.49 -26.47
N THR A 163 12.01 3.75 -26.10
CA THR A 163 12.73 2.85 -27.00
C THR A 163 13.00 1.51 -26.32
N LYS A 164 11.92 0.74 -26.13
CA LYS A 164 11.86 -0.73 -26.26
C LYS A 164 10.44 -1.20 -25.85
N ALA A 165 9.44 -0.77 -26.61
CA ALA A 165 8.22 -1.57 -26.76
C ALA A 165 8.51 -2.63 -27.85
N MET A 166 9.30 -3.63 -27.51
CA MET A 166 9.49 -4.85 -28.31
C MET A 166 9.48 -6.00 -27.31
N GLY A 167 8.32 -6.62 -27.13
CA GLY A 167 8.13 -7.69 -26.16
C GLY A 167 6.82 -7.65 -25.37
N CYS A 168 5.75 -7.05 -25.91
CA CYS A 168 4.48 -7.78 -25.97
C CYS A 168 4.39 -8.27 -27.44
#